data_AF-A0A7X7NVP8-F1
#
_entry.id   AF-A0A7X7NVP8-F1
#
_cell.length_a   1.000
_cell.length_b   1.000
_cell.length_c   1.000
_cell.angle_alpha   90.00
_cell.angle_beta   90.00
_cell.angle_gamma   90.00
#
_symmetry.space_group_name_H-M   'P 1'
#
loop_
_entity.id
_entity.type
_entity.pdbx_description
1 polymer ?
#
loop_
_entity_poly.entity_id
_entity_poly.type
_entity_poly.pdbx_seq_one_letter_code
_entity_poly.pdbx_strand_id
1 'polypeptide(L)' 'MPQLASYLGGFLIGIFLTFIILRATNFEKLFHQGKVFEIRLAYVLVSLIGGHLIGRIMYFIVDLFSTIH' A
#
# COMPACT_ATOMS: atom_id res chain seq x y z
N MET A 1 -12.77 18.05 -3.11
CA MET A 1 -12.41 17.27 -1.91
C MET A 1 -10.93 16.91 -1.99
N PRO A 2 -10.01 17.83 -1.63
CA PRO A 2 -8.57 17.59 -1.74
C PRO A 2 -8.09 16.38 -0.90
N GLN A 3 -8.72 16.12 0.25
CA GLN A 3 -8.39 15.00 1.12
C GLN A 3 -8.61 13.63 0.44
N LEU A 4 -9.70 13.50 -0.35
CA LEU A 4 -10.00 12.27 -1.10
C LEU A 4 -8.96 12.03 -2.21
N ALA A 5 -8.56 13.10 -2.92
CA ALA A 5 -7.54 13.01 -3.96
C ALA A 5 -6.18 12.60 -3.37
N SER A 6 -5.80 13.16 -2.22
CA SER A 6 -4.57 12.81 -1.50
C SER A 6 -4.60 11.37 -0.97
N TYR A 7 -5.75 10.90 -0.48
CA TYR A 7 -5.92 9.50 -0.11
C TYR A 7 -5.71 8.57 -1.30
N LEU A 8 -6.39 8.83 -2.43
CA LEU A 8 -6.28 7.99 -3.63
C LEU A 8 -4.87 8.00 -4.23
N GLY A 9 -4.23 9.17 -4.28
CA GLY A 9 -2.84 9.30 -4.73
C GLY A 9 -1.89 8.51 -3.84
N GLY A 10 -1.98 8.69 -2.51
CA GLY A 10 -1.18 7.94 -1.55
C GLY A 10 -1.46 6.44 -1.59
N PHE A 11 -2.71 6.05 -1.81
CA PHE A 11 -3.10 4.64 -1.95
C PHE A 11 -2.42 3.97 -3.14
N LEU A 12 -2.47 4.58 -4.32
CA LEU A 12 -1.84 4.04 -5.52
C LEU A 12 -0.31 3.99 -5.40
N ILE A 13 0.29 5.07 -4.89
CA ILE A 13 1.74 5.11 -4.62
C ILE A 13 2.12 4.02 -3.61
N GLY A 14 1.32 3.86 -2.56
CA GLY A 14 1.56 2.85 -1.53
C GLY A 14 1.45 1.42 -2.04
N ILE A 15 0.45 1.11 -2.87
CA ILE A 15 0.36 -0.21 -3.54
C ILE A 15 1.65 -0.49 -4.32
N PHE A 16 2.07 0.47 -5.15
CA PHE A 16 3.23 0.32 -6.02
C PHE A 16 4.52 0.13 -5.20
N LEU A 17 4.72 0.97 -4.18
CA LEU A 17 5.88 0.90 -3.30
C LEU A 17 5.91 -0.42 -2.52
N THR A 18 4.79 -0.82 -1.93
CA THR A 18 4.70 -2.09 -1.20
C THR A 18 4.96 -3.28 -2.13
N PHE A 19 4.44 -3.26 -3.36
CA PHE A 19 4.70 -4.32 -4.33
C PHE A 19 6.19 -4.45 -4.67
N ILE A 20 6.88 -3.32 -4.89
CA ILE A 20 8.33 -3.30 -5.13
C ILE A 20 9.09 -3.87 -3.93
N ILE A 21 8.74 -3.45 -2.70
CA ILE A 21 9.40 -3.90 -1.48
C ILE A 21 9.22 -5.41 -1.29
N LEU A 22 8.01 -5.93 -1.48
CA LEU A 22 7.75 -7.38 -1.36
C LEU A 22 8.57 -8.17 -2.37
N ARG A 23 8.69 -7.66 -3.61
CA ARG A 23 9.49 -8.31 -4.66
C ARG A 23 10.98 -8.24 -4.31
N ALA A 24 11.47 -7.10 -3.84
CA ALA A 24 12.87 -6.91 -3.47
C ALA A 24 13.30 -7.78 -2.27
N THR A 25 12.39 -8.04 -1.34
CA THR A 25 12.66 -8.86 -0.15
C THR A 25 12.57 -10.37 -0.42
N ASN A 26 12.24 -10.80 -1.65
CA ASN A 26 11.95 -12.20 -1.98
C ASN A 26 10.88 -12.80 -1.06
N PHE A 27 9.78 -12.06 -0.85
CA PHE A 27 8.69 -12.44 0.06
C PHE A 27 8.12 -13.84 -0.20
N GLU A 28 8.21 -14.32 -1.45
CA GLU A 28 7.87 -15.68 -1.88
C GLU A 28 8.62 -16.80 -1.14
N LYS A 29 9.81 -16.54 -0.59
CA LYS A 29 10.57 -17.52 0.21
C LYS A 29 9.87 -17.93 1.52
N LEU A 30 8.87 -17.18 1.95
CA LEU A 30 8.06 -17.50 3.12
C LEU A 30 7.01 -18.58 2.83
N PHE A 31 6.78 -18.93 1.56
CA PHE A 31 5.77 -19.89 1.13
C PHE A 31 6.41 -21.22 0.72
N HIS A 32 5.67 -22.31 0.91
CA HIS A 32 6.08 -23.62 0.41
C HIS A 32 6.08 -23.66 -1.14
N GLN A 33 7.04 -24.39 -1.71
CA GLN A 33 7.17 -24.55 -3.16
C GLN A 33 5.88 -25.13 -3.78
N GLY A 34 5.46 -24.59 -4.93
CA GLY A 34 4.26 -25.02 -5.65
C GLY A 34 3.00 -24.21 -5.36
N LYS A 35 3.02 -23.32 -4.35
CA LYS A 35 1.86 -22.53 -3.94
C LYS A 35 1.71 -21.18 -4.66
N VAL A 36 1.76 -21.20 -6.00
CA VAL A 36 1.79 -19.98 -6.84
C VAL A 36 0.59 -19.06 -6.60
N PHE A 37 -0.60 -19.63 -6.38
CA PHE A 37 -1.81 -18.84 -6.13
C PHE A 37 -1.77 -18.13 -4.77
N GLU A 38 -1.33 -18.81 -3.71
CA GLU A 38 -1.20 -18.22 -2.37
C GLU A 38 -0.18 -17.09 -2.36
N ILE A 39 0.96 -17.28 -3.04
CA ILE A 39 1.99 -16.24 -3.18
C ILE A 39 1.38 -15.00 -3.85
N ARG A 40 0.71 -15.16 -5.00
CA ARG A 40 0.09 -14.04 -5.71
C ARG A 40 -0.96 -13.31 -4.87
N LEU A 41 -1.82 -14.06 -4.18
CA LEU A 41 -2.80 -13.47 -3.26
C LEU A 41 -2.11 -12.69 -2.14
N ALA A 42 -1.04 -13.21 -1.58
CA ALA A 42 -0.31 -12.53 -0.51
C ALA A 42 0.32 -11.22 -1.01
N TYR A 43 0.92 -11.20 -2.21
CA TYR A 43 1.39 -9.96 -2.82
C TYR A 43 0.27 -8.93 -2.97
N VAL A 44 -0.87 -9.33 -3.52
CA VAL A 44 -2.03 -8.44 -3.71
C VAL A 44 -2.53 -7.90 -2.38
N LEU A 45 -2.78 -8.78 -1.40
CA LEU A 45 -3.33 -8.40 -0.11
C LEU A 45 -2.38 -7.48 0.66
N VAL A 46 -1.10 -7.83 0.73
CA VAL A 46 -0.11 -7.01 1.45
C VAL A 46 0.08 -5.65 0.74
N SER A 47 0.07 -5.61 -0.59
CA SER A 47 0.09 -4.34 -1.34
C SER A 47 -1.14 -3.49 -1.11
N LEU A 48 -2.34 -4.07 -1.03
CA LEU A 48 -3.57 -3.33 -0.70
C LEU A 48 -3.52 -2.74 0.71
N ILE A 49 -3.01 -3.52 1.67
CA ILE A 49 -2.83 -3.05 3.07
C ILE A 49 -1.82 -1.90 3.11
N GLY A 50 -0.66 -2.06 2.46
CA GLY A 50 0.37 -1.02 2.40
C GLY A 50 -0.12 0.25 1.70
N GLY A 51 -0.86 0.10 0.60
CA GLY A 51 -1.59 1.18 -0.06
C GLY A 51 -2.53 1.90 0.88
N HIS A 52 -3.41 1.17 1.58
CA HIS A 52 -4.37 1.77 2.50
C HIS A 52 -3.68 2.56 3.62
N LEU A 53 -2.61 2.02 4.19
CA LEU A 53 -1.84 2.69 5.24
C LEU A 53 -1.24 4.02 4.74
N ILE A 54 -0.58 4.01 3.57
CA ILE A 54 0.04 5.21 3.00
C ILE A 54 -1.03 6.22 2.59
N GLY A 55 -2.12 5.78 1.96
CA GLY A 55 -3.26 6.64 1.64
C GLY A 55 -3.84 7.30 2.89
N ARG A 56 -3.99 6.56 3.99
CA ARG A 56 -4.49 7.10 5.27
C ARG A 56 -3.53 8.12 5.88
N ILE A 57 -2.22 7.88 5.79
CA ILE A 57 -1.20 8.85 6.23
C ILE A 57 -1.31 10.15 5.40
N MET A 58 -1.38 10.05 4.08
CA MET A 58 -1.50 11.25 3.22
C MET A 58 -2.81 12.01 3.47
N TYR A 59 -3.92 11.30 3.67
CA TYR A 59 -5.18 11.91 4.09
C TYR A 59 -5.00 12.70 5.38
N PHE A 60 -4.42 12.08 6.41
CA PHE A 60 -4.23 12.70 7.72
C PHE A 60 -3.32 13.94 7.64
N ILE A 61 -2.24 13.87 6.87
CA ILE A 61 -1.34 15.01 6.65
C ILE A 61 -2.13 16.19 6.05
N VAL A 62 -2.87 15.96 4.97
CA VAL A 62 -3.62 17.04 4.30
C VAL A 62 -4.75 17.58 5.17
N ASP A 63 -5.43 16.70 5.90
CA ASP A 63 -6.48 17.07 6.84
C ASP A 63 -5.94 17.97 7.98
N LEU A 64 -4.80 17.59 8.56
CA LEU A 64 -4.10 18.35 9.60
C LEU A 64 -3.75 19.76 9.12
N PHE A 65 -3.15 19.90 7.93
CA PHE A 65 -2.81 21.22 7.37
C PHE A 65 -4.03 22.03 6.92
N SER A 66 -5.13 21.38 6.55
CA SER A 66 -6.38 22.06 6.21
C SER A 66 -7.16 22.58 7.42
N THR A 67 -6.89 22.05 8.61
CA THR A 67 -7.55 22.47 9.87
C THR A 67 -6.79 23.59 10.58
N ILE A 68 -5.48 23.71 10.32
CA ILE A 68 -4.60 24.72 10.94
C ILE A 68 -4.69 26.08 10.21
N HIS A 69 -5.22 26.11 8.98
CA HIS A 69 -5.51 27.31 8.18
C HIS A 69 -7.00 27.63 8.19
#